data_AF-A0ABC8CKD2-F1
#
_entry.id   AF-A0ABC8CKD2-F1
#
_cell.length_a   1.000
_cell.length_b   1.000
_cell.length_c   1.000
_cell.angle_alpha   90.00
_cell.angle_beta   90.00
_cell.angle_gamma   90.00
#
_symmetry.space_group_name_H-M   'P 1'
#
loop_
_entity.id
_entity.type
_entity.pdbx_description
1 polymer ?
#
loop_
_entity_poly.entity_id
_entity_poly.type
_entity_poly.pdbx_seq_one_letter_code
_entity_poly.pdbx_strand_id
1 'polypeptide(L)'
;MSEIATQKDALRAELLAMRRARTPEEKADADAAWCHGAAALLTPSMNIAAYNPLGSEPGGSAFVETLAAACKHLYLPISGDDGHLYWALYSGPESMQPGALGIAEPKGKRSTSSILAGVDLIFAPAMAVDTEGYRLGKGAGYYDRALTPLPTGRPPVIAVVHSSEIRKLPREDHDRPVDGILTERDFQWL
;
A
#
# COMPACT_ATOMS: atom_id res chain seq x y z
N MET A 1 -7.78 9.95 -24.35
CA MET A 1 -7.12 10.03 -23.03
C MET A 1 -7.00 11.50 -22.67
N SER A 2 -7.26 11.88 -21.42
CA SER A 2 -7.08 13.27 -20.96
C SER A 2 -5.60 13.60 -20.84
N GLU A 3 -5.26 14.89 -20.88
CA GLU A 3 -3.89 15.37 -20.64
C GLU A 3 -3.38 14.92 -19.26
N ILE A 4 -4.26 14.92 -18.25
CA ILE A 4 -3.99 14.42 -16.89
C ILE A 4 -3.62 12.93 -16.91
N ALA A 5 -4.35 12.10 -17.67
CA ALA A 5 -4.05 10.68 -17.76
C ALA A 5 -2.66 10.44 -18.37
N THR A 6 -2.31 11.17 -19.43
CA THR A 6 -0.98 11.11 -20.05
C THR A 6 0.14 11.55 -19.10
N GLN A 7 -0.08 12.60 -18.32
CA GLN A 7 0.87 13.04 -17.29
C GLN A 7 1.04 11.98 -16.19
N LYS A 8 -0.05 11.37 -15.72
CA LYS A 8 -0.01 10.27 -14.73
C LYS A 8 0.78 9.07 -15.27
N ASP A 9 0.61 8.71 -16.54
CA ASP A 9 1.33 7.58 -17.15
C ASP A 9 2.82 7.83 -17.34
N ALA A 10 3.22 9.01 -17.83
CA ALA A 10 4.62 9.40 -17.94
C ALA A 10 5.31 9.35 -16.57
N LEU A 11 4.61 9.85 -15.54
CA LEU A 11 5.08 9.82 -14.17
C LEU A 11 5.25 8.40 -13.62
N ARG A 12 4.31 7.49 -13.88
CA ARG A 12 4.45 6.07 -13.50
C ARG A 12 5.69 5.44 -14.10
N ALA A 13 5.97 5.71 -15.38
CA ALA A 13 7.13 5.17 -16.08
C ALA A 13 8.45 5.69 -15.49
N GLU A 14 8.54 7.00 -15.22
CA GLU A 14 9.69 7.65 -14.57
C GLU A 14 9.99 7.01 -13.21
N LEU A 15 8.98 6.91 -12.34
CA LEU A 15 9.12 6.37 -10.98
C LEU A 15 9.50 4.89 -10.98
N LEU A 16 8.93 4.09 -11.89
CA LEU A 16 9.32 2.69 -12.06
C LEU A 16 10.79 2.56 -12.51
N ALA A 17 11.27 3.44 -13.39
CA ALA A 17 12.67 3.45 -13.81
C ALA A 17 13.60 3.81 -12.63
N MET A 18 13.25 4.82 -11.83
CA MET A 18 13.99 5.20 -10.63
C MET A 18 14.05 4.05 -9.61
N ARG A 19 12.93 3.35 -9.38
CA ARG A 19 12.90 2.16 -8.49
C ARG A 19 13.81 1.04 -8.98
N ARG A 20 13.84 0.79 -10.30
CA ARG A 20 14.68 -0.25 -10.91
C ARG A 20 16.16 0.09 -10.97
N ALA A 21 16.51 1.38 -10.91
CA ALA A 21 17.89 1.85 -10.95
C ALA A 21 18.62 1.71 -9.61
N ARG A 22 17.89 1.43 -8.51
CA ARG A 22 18.48 1.23 -7.18
C ARG A 22 19.31 -0.05 -7.13
N THR A 23 20.42 0.03 -6.44
CA THR A 23 21.27 -1.12 -6.16
C THR A 23 20.60 -2.09 -5.18
N PRO A 24 21.02 -3.36 -5.12
CA PRO A 24 20.51 -4.31 -4.13
C PRO A 24 20.72 -3.85 -2.68
N GLU A 25 21.83 -3.15 -2.40
CA GLU A 25 22.15 -2.63 -1.06
C GLU A 25 21.20 -1.50 -0.66
N GLU A 26 21.04 -0.49 -1.52
CA GLU A 26 20.08 0.60 -1.29
C GLU A 26 18.64 0.09 -1.11
N LYS A 27 18.29 -0.96 -1.84
CA LYS A 27 16.99 -1.61 -1.68
C LYS A 27 16.86 -2.30 -0.32
N ALA A 28 17.87 -3.06 0.10
CA ALA A 28 17.85 -3.77 1.38
C ALA A 28 17.76 -2.79 2.56
N ASP A 29 18.52 -1.69 2.52
CA ASP A 29 18.48 -0.65 3.55
C ASP A 29 17.11 0.02 3.62
N ALA A 30 16.52 0.36 2.47
CA ALA A 30 15.17 0.93 2.42
C ALA A 30 14.10 -0.06 2.91
N ASP A 31 14.17 -1.33 2.48
CA ASP A 31 13.28 -2.42 2.91
C ASP A 31 13.29 -2.57 4.44
N ALA A 32 14.49 -2.57 5.05
CA ALA A 32 14.63 -2.62 6.50
C ALA A 32 14.05 -1.37 7.20
N ALA A 33 14.28 -0.19 6.64
CA ALA A 33 13.78 1.06 7.20
C ALA A 33 12.24 1.14 7.19
N TRP A 34 11.58 0.74 6.09
CA TRP A 34 10.12 0.69 6.05
C TRP A 34 9.56 -0.37 7.00
N CYS A 35 10.20 -1.54 7.11
CA CYS A 35 9.78 -2.56 8.07
C CYS A 35 9.81 -2.03 9.50
N HIS A 36 10.92 -1.39 9.89
CA HIS A 36 11.06 -0.79 11.21
C HIS A 36 10.06 0.34 11.44
N GLY A 37 9.98 1.29 10.50
CA GLY A 37 9.08 2.44 10.59
C GLY A 37 7.62 2.02 10.67
N ALA A 38 7.18 1.05 9.86
CA ALA A 38 5.82 0.55 9.90
C ALA A 38 5.51 -0.20 11.21
N ALA A 39 6.42 -1.05 11.69
CA ALA A 39 6.24 -1.77 12.95
C ALA A 39 6.12 -0.82 14.15
N ALA A 40 6.87 0.28 14.16
CA ALA A 40 6.83 1.28 15.23
C ALA A 40 5.48 2.02 15.35
N LEU A 41 4.64 1.98 14.30
CA LEU A 41 3.30 2.57 14.30
C LEU A 41 2.23 1.63 14.86
N LEU A 42 2.59 0.38 15.15
CA LEU A 42 1.65 -0.67 15.49
C LEU A 42 1.69 -1.04 16.97
N THR A 43 0.59 -1.61 17.44
CA THR A 43 0.50 -2.27 18.74
C THR A 43 -0.05 -3.68 18.58
N PRO A 44 0.29 -4.63 19.47
CA PRO A 44 -0.19 -6.00 19.39
C PRO A 44 -1.71 -6.18 19.48
N SER A 45 -2.46 -5.13 19.84
CA SER A 45 -3.93 -5.13 19.88
C SER A 45 -4.59 -4.70 18.58
N MET A 46 -3.85 -4.07 17.66
CA MET A 46 -4.41 -3.50 16.44
C MET A 46 -4.76 -4.56 15.39
N ASN A 47 -5.86 -4.36 14.69
CA ASN A 47 -6.17 -5.02 13.43
C ASN A 47 -5.77 -4.06 12.31
N ILE A 48 -5.04 -4.52 11.30
CA ILE A 48 -4.58 -3.66 10.21
C ILE A 48 -4.83 -4.28 8.85
N ALA A 49 -4.86 -3.47 7.82
CA ALA A 49 -4.79 -3.92 6.44
C ALA A 49 -3.52 -3.41 5.77
N ALA A 50 -2.88 -4.23 4.95
CA ALA A 50 -1.70 -3.84 4.18
C ALA A 50 -1.68 -4.54 2.83
N TYR A 51 -0.78 -4.11 1.95
CA TYR A 51 -0.46 -4.84 0.72
C TYR A 51 0.66 -5.86 0.95
N ASN A 52 0.77 -6.82 0.04
CA ASN A 52 1.95 -7.66 -0.09
C ASN A 52 2.87 -7.07 -1.19
N PRO A 53 4.05 -6.52 -0.86
CA PRO A 53 4.90 -5.85 -1.83
C PRO A 53 5.34 -6.75 -2.99
N LEU A 54 5.31 -6.21 -4.22
CA LEU A 54 5.80 -6.90 -5.41
C LEU A 54 6.94 -6.12 -6.09
N GLY A 55 7.99 -6.84 -6.46
CA GLY A 55 9.06 -6.33 -7.30
C GLY A 55 9.86 -5.23 -6.61
N SER A 56 9.64 -3.99 -7.04
CA SER A 56 10.32 -2.80 -6.52
C SER A 56 9.40 -1.93 -5.66
N GLU A 57 8.29 -2.48 -5.14
CA GLU A 57 7.45 -1.76 -4.20
C GLU A 57 8.12 -1.62 -2.83
N PRO A 58 7.85 -0.51 -2.11
CA PRO A 58 8.29 -0.34 -0.74
C PRO A 58 7.92 -1.48 0.20
N GLY A 59 8.78 -1.74 1.18
CA GLY A 59 8.61 -2.72 2.25
C GLY A 59 9.36 -4.04 2.03
N GLY A 60 9.58 -4.44 0.77
CA GLY A 60 10.29 -5.67 0.44
C GLY A 60 9.58 -6.95 0.89
N SER A 61 10.29 -8.09 0.85
CA SER A 61 9.71 -9.40 1.15
C SER A 61 9.38 -9.62 2.63
N ALA A 62 10.04 -8.91 3.54
CA ALA A 62 9.86 -9.06 4.99
C ALA A 62 8.68 -8.24 5.54
N PHE A 63 8.07 -7.38 4.73
CA PHE A 63 7.06 -6.42 5.18
C PHE A 63 5.87 -7.10 5.85
N VAL A 64 5.28 -8.09 5.18
CA VAL A 64 4.08 -8.80 5.66
C VAL A 64 4.35 -9.49 7.00
N GLU A 65 5.48 -10.19 7.12
CA GLU A 65 5.85 -10.90 8.35
C GLU A 65 6.13 -9.91 9.50
N THR A 66 6.79 -8.80 9.20
CA THR A 66 7.06 -7.74 10.18
C THR A 66 5.77 -7.14 10.72
N LEU A 67 4.82 -6.79 9.84
CA LEU A 67 3.53 -6.24 10.23
C LEU A 67 2.72 -7.26 11.05
N ALA A 68 2.69 -8.52 10.61
CA ALA A 68 1.97 -9.59 11.30
C ALA A 68 2.50 -9.83 12.72
N ALA A 69 3.82 -9.70 12.95
CA ALA A 69 4.42 -9.82 14.27
C ALA A 69 4.11 -8.63 15.20
N ALA A 70 3.79 -7.46 14.64
CA ALA A 70 3.57 -6.22 15.38
C ALA A 70 2.09 -5.90 15.68
N CYS A 71 1.15 -6.68 15.14
CA CYS A 71 -0.29 -6.45 15.28
C CYS A 71 -1.06 -7.71 15.73
N LYS A 72 -2.35 -7.57 16.02
CA LYS A 72 -3.25 -8.68 16.35
C LYS A 72 -3.68 -9.45 15.10
N HIS A 73 -4.12 -8.72 14.09
CA HIS A 73 -4.64 -9.29 12.84
C HIS A 73 -4.17 -8.45 11.66
N LEU A 74 -3.61 -9.11 10.65
CA LEU A 74 -3.22 -8.51 9.38
C LEU A 74 -4.15 -9.00 8.27
N TYR A 75 -4.82 -8.08 7.58
CA TYR A 75 -5.61 -8.37 6.39
C TYR A 75 -4.81 -8.03 5.13
N LEU A 76 -4.71 -8.98 4.21
CA LEU A 76 -4.04 -8.80 2.92
C LEU A 76 -5.06 -8.86 1.77
N PRO A 77 -4.79 -8.12 0.67
CA PRO A 77 -5.69 -8.08 -0.47
C PRO A 77 -5.62 -9.38 -1.28
N ILE A 78 -6.75 -9.71 -1.89
CA ILE A 78 -6.92 -10.75 -2.90
C ILE A 78 -7.53 -10.06 -4.13
N SER A 79 -6.91 -10.22 -5.28
CA SER A 79 -7.36 -9.62 -6.53
C SER A 79 -8.59 -10.36 -7.05
N GLY A 80 -9.70 -9.65 -7.23
CA GLY A 80 -10.90 -10.16 -7.88
C GLY A 80 -10.85 -9.96 -9.40
N ASP A 81 -11.44 -10.90 -10.14
CA ASP A 81 -11.58 -10.83 -11.60
C ASP A 81 -12.53 -9.69 -12.04
N ASP A 82 -13.32 -9.17 -11.10
CA ASP A 82 -14.22 -8.02 -11.23
C ASP A 82 -13.50 -6.67 -11.08
N GLY A 83 -12.18 -6.68 -10.88
CA GLY A 83 -11.38 -5.49 -10.63
C GLY A 83 -11.53 -4.95 -9.21
N HIS A 84 -12.14 -5.68 -8.27
CA HIS A 84 -12.20 -5.29 -6.86
C HIS A 84 -11.14 -6.02 -6.02
N LEU A 85 -10.78 -5.40 -4.88
CA LEU A 85 -10.00 -6.09 -3.86
C LEU A 85 -10.96 -6.74 -2.85
N TYR A 86 -10.70 -8.01 -2.63
CA TYR A 86 -11.17 -8.75 -1.46
C TYR A 86 -10.06 -8.76 -0.42
N TRP A 87 -10.40 -9.10 0.81
CA TRP A 87 -9.47 -9.09 1.93
C TRP A 87 -9.63 -10.37 2.72
N ALA A 88 -8.53 -10.99 3.11
CA ALA A 88 -8.55 -12.11 4.02
C ALA A 88 -7.46 -11.97 5.08
N LEU A 89 -7.71 -12.61 6.23
CA LEU A 89 -6.76 -12.68 7.31
C LEU A 89 -5.51 -13.45 6.87
N TYR A 90 -4.34 -12.86 7.11
CA TYR A 90 -3.06 -13.54 7.03
C TYR A 90 -2.84 -14.38 8.29
N SER A 91 -2.52 -15.66 8.13
CA SER A 91 -2.32 -16.59 9.24
C SER A 91 -0.98 -17.32 9.17
N GLY A 92 0.01 -16.73 8.48
CA GLY A 92 1.34 -17.29 8.30
C GLY A 92 1.68 -17.57 6.83
N PRO A 93 2.95 -17.82 6.49
CA PRO A 93 3.40 -18.03 5.10
C PRO A 93 2.69 -19.18 4.39
N GLU A 94 2.35 -20.25 5.11
CA GLU A 94 1.63 -21.43 4.61
C GLU A 94 0.18 -21.13 4.21
N SER A 95 -0.38 -20.04 4.75
CA SER A 95 -1.71 -19.54 4.39
C SER A 95 -1.73 -18.81 3.04
N MET A 96 -0.58 -18.64 2.37
CA MET A 96 -0.44 -17.93 1.11
C MET A 96 -0.46 -18.89 -0.11
N GLN A 97 -0.92 -18.38 -1.25
CA GLN A 97 -0.93 -19.05 -2.55
C GLN A 97 -0.53 -18.06 -3.67
N PRO A 98 -0.06 -18.54 -4.83
CA PRO A 98 0.12 -17.67 -5.99
C PRO A 98 -1.21 -16.99 -6.37
N GLY A 99 -1.19 -15.66 -6.53
CA GLY A 99 -2.34 -14.84 -6.93
C GLY A 99 -2.30 -14.41 -8.40
N ALA A 100 -3.38 -13.79 -8.86
CA ALA A 100 -3.61 -13.47 -10.27
C ALA A 100 -2.59 -12.48 -10.88
N LEU A 101 -2.02 -11.59 -10.04
CA LEU A 101 -1.08 -10.54 -10.46
C LEU A 101 0.39 -10.89 -10.17
N GLY A 102 0.70 -12.17 -9.94
CA GLY A 102 2.04 -12.61 -9.51
C GLY A 102 2.38 -12.24 -8.06
N ILE A 103 1.37 -11.78 -7.30
CA ILE A 103 1.47 -11.45 -5.88
C ILE A 103 0.94 -12.67 -5.10
N ALA A 104 1.63 -13.09 -4.05
CA ALA A 104 1.09 -14.12 -3.18
C ALA A 104 -0.11 -13.58 -2.39
N GLU A 105 -1.21 -14.33 -2.37
CA GLU A 105 -2.49 -13.96 -1.77
C GLU A 105 -2.89 -14.96 -0.67
N PRO A 106 -3.61 -14.52 0.39
CA PRO A 106 -4.09 -15.44 1.42
C PRO A 106 -5.20 -16.37 0.91
N LYS A 107 -5.19 -17.63 1.37
CA LYS A 107 -6.20 -18.68 1.09
C LYS A 107 -7.50 -18.53 1.89
N GLY A 108 -7.54 -17.59 2.84
CA GLY A 108 -8.61 -17.44 3.82
C GLY A 108 -9.95 -16.97 3.23
N LYS A 109 -10.96 -16.87 4.11
CA LYS A 109 -12.29 -16.36 3.74
C LYS A 109 -12.18 -14.96 3.15
N ARG A 110 -12.63 -14.80 1.91
CA ARG A 110 -12.73 -13.50 1.23
C ARG A 110 -13.80 -12.65 1.89
N SER A 111 -13.40 -11.46 2.32
CA SER A 111 -14.28 -10.39 2.78
C SER A 111 -14.24 -9.26 1.77
N THR A 112 -15.34 -8.54 1.59
CA THR A 112 -15.36 -7.33 0.75
C THR A 112 -14.57 -6.21 1.45
N SER A 113 -14.33 -5.10 0.74
CA SER A 113 -13.62 -3.94 1.30
C SER A 113 -14.34 -3.28 2.49
N SER A 114 -15.56 -3.69 2.86
CA SER A 114 -16.20 -3.20 4.09
C SER A 114 -15.46 -3.62 5.37
N ILE A 115 -14.65 -4.68 5.33
CA ILE A 115 -13.84 -5.08 6.48
C ILE A 115 -12.83 -4.00 6.88
N LEU A 116 -12.38 -3.20 5.90
CA LEU A 116 -11.45 -2.09 6.13
C LEU A 116 -12.05 -0.97 7.00
N ALA A 117 -13.37 -0.92 7.20
CA ALA A 117 -13.97 0.03 8.13
C ALA A 117 -13.74 -0.37 9.61
N GLY A 118 -13.40 -1.63 9.88
CA GLY A 118 -13.19 -2.17 11.22
C GLY A 118 -11.73 -2.42 11.59
N VAL A 119 -10.77 -2.00 10.76
CA VAL A 119 -9.34 -2.03 11.11
C VAL A 119 -8.94 -0.74 11.80
N ASP A 120 -7.77 -0.71 12.43
CA ASP A 120 -7.22 0.45 13.12
C ASP A 120 -6.28 1.27 12.21
N LEU A 121 -5.68 0.65 11.18
CA LEU A 121 -4.73 1.28 10.27
C LEU A 121 -4.68 0.56 8.91
N ILE A 122 -4.47 1.31 7.83
CA ILE A 122 -4.31 0.78 6.48
C ILE A 122 -2.97 1.25 5.89
N PHE A 123 -2.09 0.33 5.52
CA PHE A 123 -0.93 0.63 4.67
C PHE A 123 -1.30 0.44 3.20
N ALA A 124 -1.24 1.53 2.42
CA ALA A 124 -1.57 1.53 1.00
C ALA A 124 -0.30 1.68 0.14
N PRO A 125 -0.16 0.88 -0.94
CA PRO A 125 0.92 1.06 -1.88
C PRO A 125 0.66 2.29 -2.75
N ALA A 126 1.72 3.01 -3.08
CA ALA A 126 1.67 4.12 -4.02
C ALA A 126 2.95 4.16 -4.88
N MET A 127 2.85 4.78 -6.06
CA MET A 127 3.99 5.16 -6.90
C MET A 127 4.58 6.50 -6.45
N ALA A 128 3.71 7.42 -6.03
CA ALA A 128 4.06 8.73 -5.50
C ALA A 128 2.90 9.27 -4.65
N VAL A 129 3.21 10.23 -3.80
CA VAL A 129 2.23 10.95 -2.96
C VAL A 129 2.57 12.43 -2.96
N ASP A 130 1.57 13.30 -2.83
CA ASP A 130 1.81 14.73 -2.61
C ASP A 130 1.61 15.14 -1.14
N THR A 131 1.99 16.38 -0.81
CA THR A 131 1.88 16.92 0.55
C THR A 131 0.45 17.19 1.01
N GLU A 132 -0.54 17.02 0.12
CA GLU A 132 -1.98 17.10 0.45
C GLU A 132 -2.60 15.69 0.52
N GLY A 133 -1.78 14.64 0.45
CA GLY A 133 -2.19 13.24 0.63
C GLY A 133 -2.71 12.56 -0.63
N TYR A 134 -2.72 13.23 -1.78
CA TYR A 134 -3.12 12.58 -3.03
C TYR A 134 -2.05 11.58 -3.44
N ARG A 135 -2.49 10.40 -3.91
CA ARG A 135 -1.57 9.30 -4.27
C ARG A 135 -1.73 8.84 -5.70
N LEU A 136 -0.61 8.63 -6.37
CA LEU A 136 -0.56 8.00 -7.68
C LEU A 136 -0.45 6.48 -7.49
N GLY A 137 -1.50 5.73 -7.87
CA GLY A 137 -1.42 4.27 -7.94
C GLY A 137 -0.80 3.77 -9.25
N LYS A 138 -0.66 2.43 -9.38
CA LYS A 138 -0.18 1.75 -10.61
C LYS A 138 -1.12 1.88 -11.83
N GLY A 139 -2.31 2.47 -11.68
CA GLY A 139 -3.23 2.77 -12.78
C GLY A 139 -4.48 1.88 -12.86
N ALA A 140 -4.47 0.71 -12.21
CA ALA A 140 -5.64 -0.19 -12.23
C ALA A 140 -6.78 0.26 -11.30
N GLY A 141 -6.56 1.21 -10.38
CA GLY A 141 -7.60 1.78 -9.51
C GLY A 141 -8.13 0.86 -8.39
N TYR A 142 -7.45 -0.25 -8.10
CA TYR A 142 -7.88 -1.21 -7.08
C TYR A 142 -8.04 -0.57 -5.69
N TYR A 143 -7.04 0.19 -5.24
CA TYR A 143 -7.10 0.87 -3.94
C TYR A 143 -8.10 2.04 -3.93
N ASP A 144 -8.31 2.73 -5.06
CA ASP A 144 -9.34 3.77 -5.15
C ASP A 144 -10.73 3.14 -4.89
N ARG A 145 -11.02 2.02 -5.55
CA ARG A 145 -12.26 1.26 -5.35
C ARG A 145 -12.38 0.65 -3.96
N ALA A 146 -11.27 0.22 -3.35
CA ALA A 146 -11.30 -0.36 -2.00
C ALA A 146 -11.55 0.70 -0.91
N LEU A 147 -11.02 1.92 -1.09
CA LEU A 147 -11.11 3.00 -0.10
C LEU A 147 -12.34 3.91 -0.29
N THR A 148 -12.94 3.93 -1.49
CA THR A 148 -14.14 4.74 -1.79
C THR A 148 -15.35 4.43 -0.90
N PRO A 149 -15.65 3.16 -0.54
CA PRO A 149 -16.78 2.85 0.32
C PRO A 149 -16.60 3.25 1.79
N LEU A 150 -15.39 3.66 2.21
CA LEU A 150 -15.12 3.94 3.61
C LEU A 150 -15.82 5.23 4.08
N PRO A 151 -16.45 5.22 5.27
CA PRO A 151 -17.22 6.34 5.79
C PRO A 151 -16.31 7.46 6.30
N THR A 152 -16.91 8.61 6.64
CA THR A 152 -16.26 9.63 7.46
C THR A 152 -15.86 9.02 8.82
N GLY A 153 -14.64 9.29 9.28
CA GLY A 153 -14.08 8.61 10.46
C GLY A 153 -13.52 7.21 10.16
N ARG A 154 -13.24 6.91 8.88
CA ARG A 154 -12.52 5.70 8.48
C ARG A 154 -11.16 5.55 9.19
N PRO A 155 -10.61 4.33 9.21
CA PRO A 155 -9.25 4.14 9.70
C PRO A 155 -8.25 4.97 8.90
N PRO A 156 -7.17 5.48 9.54
CA PRO A 156 -6.11 6.19 8.85
C PRO A 156 -5.48 5.31 7.77
N VAL A 157 -5.18 5.93 6.64
CA VAL A 157 -4.49 5.33 5.49
C VAL A 157 -3.11 5.96 5.40
N ILE A 158 -2.07 5.15 5.41
CA ILE A 158 -0.69 5.57 5.25
C ILE A 158 -0.21 5.11 3.88
N ALA A 159 0.23 6.04 3.03
CA ALA A 159 0.94 5.71 1.81
C ALA A 159 2.39 5.34 2.14
N VAL A 160 2.84 4.18 1.63
CA VAL A 160 4.24 3.77 1.74
C VAL A 160 4.93 4.05 0.41
N VAL A 161 5.94 4.92 0.44
CA VAL A 161 6.67 5.42 -0.75
C VAL A 161 8.14 5.60 -0.42
N HIS A 162 8.98 5.81 -1.43
CA HIS A 162 10.30 6.39 -1.17
C HIS A 162 10.20 7.88 -0.88
N SER A 163 11.13 8.44 -0.12
CA SER A 163 11.17 9.89 0.14
C SER A 163 11.31 10.72 -1.14
N SER A 164 11.97 10.16 -2.18
CA SER A 164 12.10 10.77 -3.51
C SER A 164 10.79 10.83 -4.30
N GLU A 165 9.73 10.17 -3.82
CA GLU A 165 8.44 10.03 -4.51
C GLU A 165 7.36 10.92 -3.89
N ILE A 166 7.75 11.79 -2.94
CA ILE A 166 6.93 12.88 -2.46
C ILE A 166 7.02 14.04 -3.46
N ARG A 167 5.96 14.27 -4.23
CA ARG A 167 5.94 15.26 -5.33
C ARG A 167 4.53 15.71 -5.65
N LYS A 168 4.40 16.89 -6.25
CA LYS A 168 3.11 17.41 -6.72
C LYS A 168 2.52 16.48 -7.79
N LEU A 169 1.26 16.10 -7.61
CA LEU A 169 0.54 15.21 -8.52
C LEU A 169 -0.58 15.93 -9.27
N PRO A 170 -0.87 15.54 -10.53
CA PRO A 170 -2.11 15.93 -11.18
C PRO A 170 -3.30 15.21 -10.51
N ARG A 171 -4.38 15.94 -10.23
CA ARG A 171 -5.52 15.47 -9.43
C ARG A 171 -6.77 15.28 -10.27
N GLU A 172 -7.63 14.38 -9.83
CA GLU A 172 -9.00 14.22 -10.30
C GLU A 172 -9.97 14.27 -9.11
N ASP A 173 -11.22 14.70 -9.34
CA ASP A 173 -12.21 14.94 -8.28
C ASP A 173 -12.55 13.70 -7.43
N HIS A 174 -12.27 12.51 -7.95
CA HIS A 174 -12.51 11.24 -7.27
C HIS A 174 -11.29 10.71 -6.49
N ASP A 175 -10.13 11.36 -6.60
CA ASP A 175 -8.93 10.97 -5.86
C ASP A 175 -9.15 11.23 -4.37
N ARG A 176 -8.97 10.21 -3.52
CA ARG A 176 -9.09 10.33 -2.06
C ARG A 176 -7.71 10.50 -1.43
N PRO A 177 -7.52 11.49 -0.55
CA PRO A 177 -6.25 11.67 0.14
C PRO A 177 -6.02 10.57 1.18
N VAL A 178 -4.74 10.24 1.38
CA VAL A 178 -4.24 9.48 2.52
C VAL A 178 -4.02 10.42 3.71
N ASP A 179 -3.86 9.84 4.90
CA ASP A 179 -3.73 10.59 6.16
C ASP A 179 -2.27 10.68 6.62
N GLY A 180 -1.38 9.82 6.11
CA GLY A 180 0.03 9.85 6.44
C GLY A 180 0.93 9.28 5.35
N ILE A 181 2.22 9.55 5.48
CA ILE A 181 3.27 9.11 4.55
C ILE A 181 4.36 8.41 5.36
N LEU A 182 4.67 7.17 4.98
CA LEU A 182 5.83 6.43 5.47
C LEU A 182 6.88 6.32 4.37
N THR A 183 8.08 6.78 4.68
CA THR A 183 9.27 6.69 3.82
C THR A 183 10.35 5.82 4.46
N GLU A 184 11.43 5.58 3.74
CA GLU A 184 12.64 4.94 4.27
C GLU A 184 13.40 5.85 5.25
N ARG A 185 12.99 7.10 5.43
CA ARG A 185 13.63 8.09 6.31
C ARG A 185 12.84 8.35 7.57
N ASP A 186 11.52 8.46 7.43
CA ASP A 186 10.62 8.91 8.48
C ASP A 186 9.15 8.59 8.17
N PHE A 187 8.31 8.87 9.17
CA PHE A 187 6.86 8.85 9.08
C PHE A 187 6.31 10.23 9.44
N GLN A 188 5.28 10.69 8.72
CA GLN A 188 4.54 11.92 9.01
C GLN A 188 3.04 11.76 8.77
N TRP A 189 2.24 12.40 9.63
CA TRP A 189 0.81 12.65 9.39
C TRP A 189 0.64 13.89 8.49
N LEU A 190 -0.46 13.94 7.74
CA LEU A 190 -0.85 15.04 6.84
C LEU A 190 -2.02 15.87 7.40
#